data_AF-A0A328N0H7-F1
#
_entry.id   AF-A0A328N0H7-F1
#
_cell.length_a   1.000
_cell.length_b   1.000
_cell.length_c   1.000
_cell.angle_alpha   90.00
_cell.angle_beta   90.00
_cell.angle_gamma   90.00
#
_symmetry.space_group_name_H-M   'P 1'
#
loop_
_entity.id
_entity.type
_entity.pdbx_description
1 polymer ?
#
loop_
_entity_poly.entity_id
_entity_poly.type
_entity_poly.pdbx_seq_one_letter_code
_entity_poly.pdbx_strand_id
1 'polypeptide(L)' 'MLITALDAGVSPETLRKIESGRIATPAFPTIAAIADVLGLSLDAVWSEINTSDDSAELRPTRTARERLAS' A
#
# COMPACT_ATOMS: atom_id res chain seq x y z
N MET A 1 -6.98 14.31 -6.40
CA MET A 1 -7.81 13.19 -6.92
C MET A 1 -7.99 13.22 -8.42
N LEU A 2 -8.70 14.19 -9.04
CA LEU A 2 -8.92 14.18 -10.50
C LEU A 2 -7.60 14.16 -11.29
N ILE A 3 -6.70 15.10 -10.99
CA ILE A 3 -5.39 15.22 -11.65
C ILE A 3 -4.56 13.95 -11.43
N THR A 4 -4.44 13.51 -10.17
CA THR A 4 -3.75 12.26 -9.79
C THR A 4 -4.26 11.04 -10.58
N ALA A 5 -5.58 10.90 -10.72
CA ALA A 5 -6.18 9.78 -11.44
C ALA A 5 -5.81 9.81 -12.93
N LEU A 6 -5.92 10.99 -13.55
CA LEU A 6 -5.61 11.18 -14.97
C LEU A 6 -4.12 10.94 -15.24
N ASP A 7 -3.24 11.49 -14.42
CA ASP A 7 -1.79 11.30 -14.53
C ASP A 7 -1.39 9.82 -14.33
N ALA A 8 -2.11 9.10 -13.46
CA ALA A 8 -1.89 7.67 -13.22
C ALA A 8 -2.59 6.76 -14.25
N GLY A 9 -3.25 7.32 -15.27
CA GLY A 9 -3.94 6.55 -16.31
C GLY A 9 -5.18 5.80 -15.84
N VAL A 10 -5.81 6.23 -14.73
CA VAL A 10 -7.03 5.63 -14.19
C VAL A 10 -8.20 6.61 -14.17
N SER A 11 -9.42 6.08 -14.22
CA SER A 11 -10.60 6.95 -14.07
C SER A 11 -10.67 7.50 -12.64
N PRO A 12 -11.14 8.74 -12.44
CA PRO A 12 -11.35 9.31 -11.10
C PRO A 12 -12.27 8.45 -10.22
N GLU A 13 -13.25 7.78 -10.84
CA GLU A 13 -14.15 6.86 -10.16
C GLU A 13 -13.43 5.57 -9.73
N THR A 14 -12.50 5.06 -10.54
CA THR A 14 -11.63 3.94 -10.15
C THR A 14 -10.81 4.31 -8.93
N LEU A 15 -10.17 5.49 -8.93
CA LEU A 15 -9.37 5.95 -7.80
C LEU A 15 -10.23 6.08 -6.52
N ARG A 16 -11.44 6.64 -6.62
CA ARG A 16 -12.39 6.69 -5.49
C ARG A 16 -12.76 5.31 -4.96
N LYS A 17 -12.94 4.31 -5.83
CA LYS A 17 -13.22 2.94 -5.40
C LYS A 17 -12.02 2.27 -4.71
N ILE A 18 -10.80 2.59 -5.15
CA ILE A 18 -9.58 2.13 -4.47
C ILE A 18 -9.50 2.75 -3.06
N GLU A 19 -9.64 4.07 -2.94
CA GLU A 19 -9.59 4.78 -1.64
C GLU A 19 -10.66 4.32 -0.66
N SER A 20 -11.86 4.02 -1.15
CA SER A 20 -12.96 3.51 -0.32
C SER A 20 -12.90 2.00 -0.05
N GLY A 21 -11.88 1.30 -0.56
CA GLY A 21 -11.75 -0.16 -0.41
C GLY A 21 -12.78 -0.98 -1.19
N ARG A 22 -13.52 -0.36 -2.12
CA ARG A 22 -14.53 -1.04 -2.97
C ARG A 22 -13.93 -1.81 -4.14
N ILE A 23 -12.60 -1.77 -4.29
CA ILE A 23 -11.84 -2.67 -5.14
C ILE A 23 -11.00 -3.54 -4.20
N ALA A 24 -11.43 -4.79 -3.99
CA ALA A 24 -10.76 -5.71 -3.07
C ALA A 24 -9.33 -6.07 -3.54
N THR A 25 -9.12 -6.14 -4.86
CA THR A 25 -7.85 -6.54 -5.47
C THR A 25 -7.52 -5.64 -6.66
N PRO A 26 -7.08 -4.39 -6.42
CA PRO A 26 -6.59 -3.54 -7.49
C PRO A 26 -5.37 -4.18 -8.15
N ALA A 27 -5.25 -4.04 -9.47
CA ALA A 27 -4.10 -4.58 -10.18
C ALA A 27 -2.81 -3.88 -9.70
N PHE A 28 -1.74 -4.64 -9.50
CA PHE A 28 -0.46 -4.08 -9.04
C PHE A 28 0.05 -2.91 -9.91
N PRO A 29 0.01 -2.97 -11.26
CA PRO A 29 0.41 -1.83 -12.09
C PRO A 29 -0.40 -0.56 -11.83
N THR A 30 -1.68 -0.69 -11.45
CA THR A 30 -2.51 0.46 -11.06
C THR A 30 -1.97 1.13 -9.80
N ILE A 31 -1.59 0.35 -8.80
CA ILE A 31 -1.02 0.88 -7.56
C ILE A 31 0.35 1.51 -7.81
N ALA A 32 1.19 0.89 -8.64
CA ALA A 32 2.49 1.43 -9.02
C ALA A 32 2.38 2.78 -9.75
N ALA A 33 1.44 2.93 -10.70
CA ALA A 33 1.23 4.18 -11.41
C ALA A 33 0.74 5.31 -10.48
N ILE A 34 -0.16 5.00 -9.55
CA ILE A 34 -0.63 5.98 -8.55
C ILE A 34 0.52 6.41 -7.62
N ALA A 35 1.35 5.46 -7.17
CA ALA A 35 2.49 5.75 -6.31
C ALA A 35 3.52 6.66 -7.01
N ASP A 36 3.83 6.38 -8.28
CA ASP A 36 4.75 7.18 -9.10
C ASP A 36 4.29 8.64 -9.23
N VAL A 37 3.01 8.86 -9.57
CA VAL A 37 2.41 10.21 -9.67
C VAL A 37 2.45 10.96 -8.34
N LEU A 38 2.32 10.24 -7.22
CA LEU A 38 2.39 10.82 -5.87
C LEU A 38 3.83 11.00 -5.35
N GLY A 39 4.85 10.57 -6.10
CA GLY A 39 6.25 10.59 -5.67
C GLY A 39 6.53 9.65 -4.49
N LEU A 40 5.75 8.57 -4.36
CA LEU A 40 5.88 7.60 -3.29
C LEU A 40 6.61 6.34 -3.77
N SER A 41 7.56 5.87 -2.96
CA SER A 41 8.13 4.53 -3.16
C SER A 41 7.10 3.46 -2.79
N LEU A 42 7.06 2.38 -3.57
CA LEU A 42 6.25 1.19 -3.23
C LEU A 42 6.66 0.56 -1.89
N ASP A 43 7.93 0.71 -1.49
CA ASP A 43 8.39 0.26 -0.17
C ASP A 43 7.76 1.08 0.96
N ALA A 44 7.56 2.38 0.75
CA ALA A 44 6.90 3.25 1.72
C ALA A 44 5.41 2.90 1.86
N VAL A 45 4.74 2.66 0.73
CA VAL A 45 3.34 2.19 0.70
C VAL A 45 3.20 0.85 1.41
N TRP A 46 4.11 -0.10 1.14
CA TRP A 46 4.13 -1.39 1.82
C TRP A 46 4.35 -1.25 3.33
N SER A 47 5.33 -0.43 3.75
CA SER A 47 5.61 -0.20 5.17
C SER A 47 4.37 0.34 5.91
N GLU A 48 3.65 1.30 5.33
CA GLU A 48 2.47 1.90 5.95
C GLU A 48 1.32 0.89 6.13
N ILE A 49 1.09 0.03 5.13
CA ILE A 49 0.07 -1.02 5.20
C ILE A 49 0.40 -2.02 6.33
N ASN A 50 1.67 -2.40 6.48
CA ASN A 50 2.08 -3.34 7.51
C ASN A 50 2.13 -2.71 8.91
N THR A 51 2.44 -1.42 9.05
CA THR A 51 2.35 -0.69 10.33
C THR A 51 0.90 -0.52 10.81
N SER A 52 -0.04 -0.37 9.87
CA SER A 52 -1.47 -0.29 10.17
C SER A 52 -2.03 -1.59 10.75
N ASP A 53 -1.49 -2.74 10.32
CA ASP A 53 -1.80 -4.07 10.89
C ASP A 53 -1.15 -4.26 12.28
N ASP A 54 0.10 -3.82 12.43
CA ASP A 54 0.90 -3.96 13.67
C ASP A 54 0.41 -3.06 14.82
N SER A 55 -0.30 -1.96 14.51
CA SER A 55 -0.92 -1.08 15.52
C SER A 55 -2.05 -1.76 16.29
N ALA A 56 -2.59 -2.88 15.79
CA ALA A 56 -3.50 -3.76 16.53
C ALA A 56 -2.77 -4.80 17.39
N GLU A 57 -1.48 -5.06 17.14
CA GLU A 57 -0.65 -6.09 17.79
C GLU A 57 0.57 -5.48 18.51
N LEU A 58 0.34 -4.72 19.58
CA LEU A 58 1.41 -4.43 20.55
C LEU A 58 1.89 -5.71 21.25
N ARG A 59 2.78 -6.52 20.64
CA ARG A 59 3.75 -7.41 21.32
C ARG A 59 5.02 -7.64 20.49
N PRO A 60 6.18 -7.09 20.87
CA PRO A 60 7.43 -7.42 20.20
C PRO A 60 7.93 -8.77 20.71
N THR A 61 8.08 -9.76 19.81
CA THR A 61 9.06 -10.83 20.02
C THR A 61 10.03 -10.86 18.85
N ARG A 62 10.96 -9.89 18.90
CA ARG A 62 12.24 -9.95 18.19
C ARG A 62 13.04 -11.13 18.77
N THR A 63 12.66 -12.36 18.44
CA THR A 63 13.33 -13.59 18.89
C THR A 63 13.24 -14.73 17.87
N ALA A 64 12.40 -14.61 16.83
CA ALA A 64 12.22 -15.68 15.86
C ALA A 64 13.39 -15.82 14.87
N ARG A 65 14.03 -14.71 14.46
CA ARG A 65 15.09 -14.74 13.44
C ARG A 65 16.43 -15.31 13.92
N GLU A 66 16.72 -15.29 15.23
CA GLU A 66 17.99 -15.82 15.78
C GLU A 66 17.99 -17.35 15.95
N ARG A 67 16.81 -18.00 15.99
CA ARG A 67 16.72 -19.46 16.24
C ARG A 67 16.84 -20.33 14.99
N LEU A 68 16.76 -19.75 13.78
CA LEU A 68 16.97 -20.50 12.53
C LEU A 68 18.45 -20.64 12.14
N ALA A 69 19.36 -20.01 12.89
CA ALA A 69 20.79 -20.02 12.63
C ALA A 69 21.60 -20.87 13.63
N SER A 70 20.95 -21.69 14.48
CA SER A 70 21.62 -22.57 15.46
C SER A 70 21.29 -24.04 15.25
#